data_AF-W9D895-F1
#
_entry.id   AF-W9D895-F1
#
_cell.length_a   1.000
_cell.length_b   1.000
_cell.length_c   1.000
_cell.angle_alpha   90.00
_cell.angle_beta   90.00
_cell.angle_gamma   90.00
#
_symmetry.space_group_name_H-M   'P 1'
#
loop_
_entity.id
_entity.type
_entity.pdbx_description
1 polymer ?
#
loop_
_entity_poly.entity_id
_entity_poly.type
_entity_poly.pdbx_seq_one_letter_code
_entity_poly.pdbx_strand_id
1 'polypeptide(L)'
;MDIMWTLTRDETSVVESPSTVNSTAVAGSIATTSSLAVAGSAGTVASAAVAGSAGTVASAGVSSSAATVASAIVTGSAATMASLLVAGSVATAISFGVAGSVGVVACLLCRRCAGCVGCVRCTDCVGCVGCVNCSGLRGAVGLRDVHA
;
A
#
# COMPACT_ATOMS: atom_id res chain seq x y z
N MET A 1 33.58 13.33 -19.89
CA MET A 1 33.15 12.62 -18.67
C MET A 1 31.99 13.42 -18.12
N ASP A 2 30.85 13.38 -18.79
CA ASP A 2 29.79 14.41 -18.66
C ASP A 2 28.45 13.71 -18.50
N ILE A 3 28.25 13.09 -17.34
CA ILE A 3 26.93 12.59 -16.93
C ILE A 3 26.12 13.75 -16.35
N MET A 4 25.65 14.57 -17.27
CA MET A 4 24.59 15.55 -17.07
C MET A 4 23.35 14.82 -16.53
N TRP A 5 23.12 14.91 -15.23
CA TRP A 5 21.90 14.47 -14.56
C TRP A 5 20.74 15.36 -15.02
N THR A 6 19.95 14.91 -16.00
CA THR A 6 18.73 15.61 -16.42
C THR A 6 17.65 15.45 -15.34
N LEU A 7 17.60 16.41 -14.42
CA LEU A 7 16.45 16.65 -13.55
C LEU A 7 15.33 17.30 -14.38
N THR A 8 14.27 16.55 -14.69
CA THR A 8 13.06 17.12 -15.31
C THR A 8 12.23 17.81 -14.23
N ARG A 9 12.02 19.13 -14.34
CA ARG A 9 11.12 19.91 -13.49
C ARG A 9 10.04 20.55 -14.35
N ASP A 10 8.80 20.56 -13.85
CA ASP A 10 7.69 21.33 -14.45
C ASP A 10 7.27 20.88 -15.86
N GLU A 11 7.31 19.57 -16.11
CA GLU A 11 6.91 19.00 -17.39
C GLU A 11 5.50 18.39 -17.31
N THR A 12 4.75 18.54 -18.39
CA THR A 12 3.39 17.96 -18.51
C THR A 12 3.42 16.44 -18.69
N SER A 13 4.52 15.90 -19.22
CA SER A 13 4.73 14.47 -19.37
C SER A 13 6.23 14.16 -19.36
N VAL A 14 6.63 13.23 -18.48
CA VAL A 14 8.00 12.73 -18.40
C VAL A 14 8.01 11.25 -18.74
N VAL A 15 8.90 10.88 -19.65
CA VAL A 15 9.12 9.49 -20.10
C VAL A 15 10.59 9.16 -19.90
N GLU A 16 10.89 8.02 -19.27
CA GLU A 16 12.26 7.49 -19.09
C GLU A 16 13.23 8.49 -18.44
N SER A 17 13.09 8.69 -17.12
CA SER A 17 13.93 9.66 -16.39
C SER A 17 14.59 9.11 -15.12
N PRO A 18 15.83 9.56 -14.82
CA PRO A 18 16.53 9.17 -13.58
C PRO A 18 15.94 9.88 -12.35
N SER A 19 15.29 11.03 -12.51
CA SER A 19 14.65 11.70 -11.38
C SER A 19 13.64 12.71 -11.87
N THR A 20 12.42 12.58 -11.36
CA THR A 20 11.30 13.42 -11.75
C THR A 20 10.75 14.16 -10.54
N VAL A 21 10.56 15.46 -10.67
CA VAL A 21 10.02 16.30 -9.59
C VAL A 21 8.95 17.22 -10.15
N ASN A 22 7.81 17.32 -9.45
CA ASN A 22 6.72 18.23 -9.80
C ASN A 22 6.25 18.06 -11.26
N SER A 23 5.64 16.93 -11.56
CA SER A 23 5.15 16.61 -12.91
C SER A 23 3.72 16.08 -12.86
N THR A 24 2.95 16.34 -13.91
CA THR A 24 1.55 15.88 -13.98
C THR A 24 1.46 14.40 -14.35
N ALA A 25 2.31 13.91 -15.24
CA ALA A 25 2.34 12.52 -15.64
C ALA A 25 3.78 12.02 -15.81
N VAL A 26 4.08 10.86 -15.23
CA VAL A 26 5.40 10.24 -15.26
C VAL A 26 5.25 8.78 -15.66
N ALA A 27 5.99 8.34 -16.68
CA ALA A 27 6.05 6.96 -17.12
C ALA A 27 7.51 6.48 -17.17
N GLY A 28 7.84 5.42 -16.43
CA GLY A 28 9.20 4.86 -16.42
C GLY A 28 10.20 5.80 -15.75
N SER A 29 10.28 5.78 -14.42
CA SER A 29 11.26 6.59 -13.68
C SER A 29 11.90 5.79 -12.55
N ILE A 30 13.14 6.09 -12.18
CA ILE A 30 13.73 5.46 -10.99
C ILE A 30 13.26 6.15 -9.71
N ALA A 31 13.08 7.48 -9.73
CA ALA A 31 12.69 8.25 -8.56
C ALA A 31 11.73 9.37 -8.95
N THR A 32 10.56 9.39 -8.34
CA THR A 32 9.53 10.40 -8.58
C THR A 32 9.14 11.06 -7.27
N THR A 33 9.08 12.39 -7.26
CA THR A 33 8.60 13.16 -6.11
C THR A 33 7.51 14.15 -6.53
N SER A 34 6.45 14.26 -5.71
CA SER A 34 5.39 15.25 -5.91
C SER A 34 4.78 15.23 -7.32
N SER A 35 4.23 14.09 -7.74
CA SER A 35 3.62 13.94 -9.08
C SER A 35 2.16 13.50 -9.01
N LEU A 36 1.35 13.91 -9.99
CA LEU A 36 -0.08 13.57 -9.99
C LEU A 36 -0.31 12.11 -10.41
N ALA A 37 0.26 11.68 -11.54
CA ALA A 37 0.15 10.32 -12.04
C ALA A 37 1.53 9.73 -12.33
N VAL A 38 1.80 8.54 -11.77
CA VAL A 38 3.08 7.84 -11.92
C VAL A 38 2.81 6.39 -12.34
N ALA A 39 3.36 5.97 -13.46
CA ALA A 39 3.31 4.60 -13.94
C ALA A 39 4.72 4.02 -14.09
N GLY A 40 5.01 2.90 -13.42
CA GLY A 40 6.31 2.24 -13.55
C GLY A 40 7.44 3.03 -12.91
N SER A 41 7.50 3.10 -11.57
CA SER A 41 8.56 3.83 -10.86
C SER A 41 9.26 3.00 -9.79
N ALA A 42 10.60 3.06 -9.71
CA ALA A 42 11.31 2.31 -8.67
C ALA A 42 11.07 2.92 -7.26
N GLY A 43 11.07 4.24 -7.16
CA GLY A 43 10.73 4.99 -5.95
C GLY A 43 9.75 6.12 -6.26
N THR A 44 8.74 6.29 -5.41
CA THR A 44 7.73 7.35 -5.50
C THR A 44 7.49 7.97 -4.14
N VAL A 45 7.52 9.30 -4.05
CA VAL A 45 7.23 10.05 -2.82
C VAL A 45 6.17 11.10 -3.10
N ALA A 46 5.18 11.25 -2.21
CA ALA A 46 4.20 12.34 -2.26
C ALA A 46 3.40 12.39 -3.58
N SER A 47 2.84 11.28 -4.06
CA SER A 47 2.14 11.24 -5.37
C SER A 47 0.66 10.88 -5.25
N ALA A 48 -0.17 11.41 -6.17
CA ALA A 48 -1.62 11.22 -6.07
C ALA A 48 -2.07 9.85 -6.59
N ALA A 49 -1.62 9.42 -7.75
CA ALA A 49 -1.93 8.13 -8.34
C ALA A 49 -0.65 7.42 -8.79
N VAL A 50 -0.44 6.20 -8.29
CA VAL A 50 0.76 5.39 -8.56
C VAL A 50 0.33 4.01 -9.05
N ALA A 51 0.87 3.58 -10.18
CA ALA A 51 0.66 2.25 -10.74
C ALA A 51 2.00 1.57 -11.02
N GLY A 52 2.23 0.38 -10.48
CA GLY A 52 3.44 -0.39 -10.79
C GLY A 52 4.71 0.21 -10.19
N SER A 53 4.79 0.36 -8.86
CA SER A 53 5.98 0.93 -8.21
C SER A 53 6.68 -0.02 -7.23
N ALA A 54 8.01 0.03 -7.16
CA ALA A 54 8.76 -0.82 -6.21
C ALA A 54 8.76 -0.25 -4.77
N GLY A 55 8.81 1.08 -4.61
CA GLY A 55 8.70 1.77 -3.33
C GLY A 55 7.82 3.01 -3.45
N THR A 56 6.86 3.15 -2.55
CA THR A 56 5.94 4.29 -2.52
C THR A 56 5.83 4.84 -1.10
N VAL A 57 6.00 6.14 -0.93
CA VAL A 57 5.86 6.83 0.35
C VAL A 57 4.87 7.98 0.19
N ALA A 58 3.92 8.13 1.13
CA ALA A 58 2.99 9.25 1.16
C ALA A 58 2.19 9.39 -0.15
N SER A 59 1.25 8.47 -0.46
CA SER A 59 0.49 8.54 -1.72
C SER A 59 -1.02 8.38 -1.56
N ALA A 60 -1.82 8.99 -2.44
CA ALA A 60 -3.28 8.98 -2.30
C ALA A 60 -3.92 7.70 -2.87
N GLY A 61 -3.44 7.21 -4.01
CA GLY A 61 -3.91 6.00 -4.66
C GLY A 61 -2.74 5.20 -5.22
N VAL A 62 -2.65 3.93 -4.84
CA VAL A 62 -1.58 3.02 -5.27
C VAL A 62 -2.19 1.73 -5.80
N SER A 63 -1.72 1.30 -6.97
CA SER A 63 -2.08 0.02 -7.59
C SER A 63 -0.82 -0.76 -7.94
N SER A 64 -0.77 -2.04 -7.59
CA SER A 64 0.32 -2.95 -7.99
C SER A 64 1.71 -2.48 -7.55
N SER A 65 1.95 -2.37 -6.23
CA SER A 65 3.26 -1.92 -5.71
C SER A 65 3.98 -2.95 -4.84
N ALA A 66 5.31 -2.97 -4.84
CA ALA A 66 6.07 -3.90 -3.99
C ALA A 66 6.13 -3.43 -2.52
N ALA A 67 6.40 -2.15 -2.26
CA ALA A 67 6.41 -1.58 -0.93
C ALA A 67 5.68 -0.24 -0.88
N THR A 68 4.82 -0.04 0.11
CA THR A 68 4.06 1.19 0.30
C THR A 68 4.11 1.61 1.76
N VAL A 69 4.39 2.89 2.02
CA VAL A 69 4.43 3.49 3.35
C VAL A 69 3.54 4.73 3.34
N ALA A 70 2.64 4.88 4.31
CA ALA A 70 1.76 6.04 4.46
C ALA A 70 0.94 6.31 3.19
N SER A 71 -0.18 5.61 2.97
CA SER A 71 -1.02 5.86 1.79
C SER A 71 -2.51 5.86 2.11
N ALA A 72 -3.31 6.62 1.34
CA ALA A 72 -4.75 6.65 1.58
C ALA A 72 -5.41 5.36 1.04
N ILE A 73 -5.15 5.00 -0.22
CA ILE A 73 -5.78 3.85 -0.87
C ILE A 73 -4.72 2.99 -1.55
N VAL A 74 -4.71 1.69 -1.27
CA VAL A 74 -3.77 0.73 -1.84
C VAL A 74 -4.52 -0.50 -2.37
N THR A 75 -4.21 -0.90 -3.60
CA THR A 75 -4.77 -2.07 -4.27
C THR A 75 -3.63 -2.94 -4.80
N GLY A 76 -3.53 -4.20 -4.34
CA GLY A 76 -2.53 -5.12 -4.87
C GLY A 76 -1.09 -4.77 -4.50
N SER A 77 -0.71 -4.80 -3.21
CA SER A 77 0.68 -4.52 -2.82
C SER A 77 1.36 -5.67 -2.08
N ALA A 78 2.68 -5.84 -2.25
CA ALA A 78 3.40 -6.88 -1.50
C ALA A 78 3.59 -6.49 -0.02
N ALA A 79 3.99 -5.25 0.28
CA ALA A 79 4.11 -4.74 1.64
C ALA A 79 3.45 -3.36 1.78
N THR A 80 2.70 -3.16 2.85
CA THR A 80 2.04 -1.88 3.16
C THR A 80 2.19 -1.55 4.63
N MET A 81 2.67 -0.34 4.92
CA MET A 81 2.83 0.22 6.26
C MET A 81 2.01 1.49 6.35
N ALA A 82 1.13 1.63 7.36
CA ALA A 82 0.31 2.81 7.58
C ALA A 82 -0.58 3.18 6.37
N SER A 83 -1.80 2.63 6.29
CA SER A 83 -2.73 2.99 5.21
C SER A 83 -4.18 3.11 5.65
N LEU A 84 -4.98 3.94 4.97
CA LEU A 84 -6.39 4.05 5.32
C LEU A 84 -7.17 2.84 4.79
N LEU A 85 -7.01 2.51 3.51
CA LEU A 85 -7.73 1.44 2.83
C LEU A 85 -6.77 0.56 2.03
N VAL A 86 -6.82 -0.75 2.25
CA VAL A 86 -5.98 -1.73 1.56
C VAL A 86 -6.83 -2.88 1.02
N ALA A 87 -6.72 -3.18 -0.27
CA ALA A 87 -7.35 -4.33 -0.89
C ALA A 87 -6.31 -5.24 -1.56
N GLY A 88 -6.22 -6.49 -1.10
CA GLY A 88 -5.37 -7.52 -1.72
C GLY A 88 -3.87 -7.30 -1.54
N SER A 89 -3.37 -7.25 -0.30
CA SER A 89 -1.93 -7.13 -0.02
C SER A 89 -1.33 -8.36 0.68
N VAL A 90 -0.01 -8.58 0.54
CA VAL A 90 0.67 -9.75 1.15
C VAL A 90 1.14 -9.51 2.59
N ALA A 91 1.46 -8.27 2.93
CA ALA A 91 1.79 -7.86 4.29
C ALA A 91 1.24 -6.46 4.54
N THR A 92 0.51 -6.26 5.63
CA THR A 92 -0.07 -4.96 5.96
C THR A 92 0.05 -4.70 7.45
N ALA A 93 0.61 -3.55 7.82
CA ALA A 93 0.69 -3.10 9.20
C ALA A 93 -0.01 -1.76 9.37
N ILE A 94 -0.77 -1.61 10.47
CA ILE A 94 -1.38 -0.35 10.91
C ILE A 94 -2.29 0.24 9.82
N SER A 95 -3.48 -0.34 9.63
CA SER A 95 -4.43 0.15 8.63
C SER A 95 -5.85 0.23 9.16
N PHE A 96 -6.67 1.12 8.59
CA PHE A 96 -8.05 1.33 9.03
C PHE A 96 -9.07 0.38 8.42
N GLY A 97 -8.84 -0.12 7.20
CA GLY A 97 -9.70 -1.09 6.54
C GLY A 97 -8.90 -1.95 5.57
N VAL A 98 -9.02 -3.27 5.71
CA VAL A 98 -8.27 -4.25 4.92
C VAL A 98 -9.20 -5.32 4.38
N ALA A 99 -9.13 -5.60 3.08
CA ALA A 99 -9.92 -6.65 2.44
C ALA A 99 -9.05 -7.60 1.61
N GLY A 100 -9.14 -8.91 1.88
CA GLY A 100 -8.49 -9.94 1.05
C GLY A 100 -6.96 -9.98 1.15
N SER A 101 -6.39 -9.60 2.29
CA SER A 101 -4.94 -9.54 2.48
C SER A 101 -4.39 -10.71 3.30
N VAL A 102 -3.10 -10.98 3.15
CA VAL A 102 -2.33 -11.91 3.97
C VAL A 102 -1.45 -11.12 4.96
N GLY A 103 -1.15 -11.67 6.14
CA GLY A 103 -0.17 -11.11 7.08
C GLY A 103 -0.51 -9.71 7.59
N VAL A 104 -1.67 -9.56 8.24
CA VAL A 104 -2.19 -8.25 8.68
C VAL A 104 -1.91 -8.03 10.16
N VAL A 105 -1.33 -6.89 10.53
CA VAL A 105 -0.94 -6.60 11.92
C VAL A 105 -1.51 -5.26 12.39
N ALA A 106 -2.10 -5.24 13.59
CA ALA A 106 -2.59 -4.04 14.27
C ALA A 106 -3.53 -3.16 13.42
N CYS A 107 -4.47 -3.79 12.71
CA CYS A 107 -5.42 -3.10 11.83
C CYS A 107 -6.83 -3.03 12.42
N LEU A 108 -7.63 -2.11 11.90
CA LEU A 108 -9.07 -2.00 12.13
C LEU A 108 -9.82 -2.56 10.89
N LEU A 109 -11.00 -3.13 11.09
CA LEU A 109 -11.93 -3.58 10.04
C LEU A 109 -11.29 -4.49 8.97
N CYS A 110 -10.89 -5.70 9.36
CA CYS A 110 -10.38 -6.70 8.43
C CYS A 110 -11.53 -7.55 7.83
N ARG A 111 -11.51 -7.80 6.52
CA ARG A 111 -12.47 -8.67 5.82
C ARG A 111 -11.75 -9.72 4.96
N ARG A 112 -12.09 -11.00 5.10
CA ARG A 112 -11.54 -12.10 4.26
C ARG A 112 -10.00 -12.15 4.24
N CYS A 113 -9.35 -11.82 5.36
CA CYS A 113 -7.89 -11.83 5.46
C CYS A 113 -7.34 -13.16 6.02
N ALA A 114 -6.06 -13.44 5.76
CA ALA A 114 -5.34 -14.60 6.30
C ALA A 114 -4.16 -14.16 7.20
N GLY A 115 -4.09 -14.64 8.45
CA GLY A 115 -3.00 -14.34 9.38
C GLY A 115 -3.08 -12.96 10.03
N CYS A 116 -4.21 -12.63 10.65
CA CYS A 116 -4.39 -11.37 11.39
C CYS A 116 -3.76 -11.45 12.79
N VAL A 117 -2.97 -10.46 13.18
CA VAL A 117 -2.35 -10.35 14.51
C VAL A 117 -2.74 -9.04 15.18
N GLY A 118 -3.38 -9.10 16.35
CA GLY A 118 -3.72 -7.91 17.15
C GLY A 118 -4.69 -6.94 16.48
N CYS A 119 -5.58 -7.42 15.60
CA CYS A 119 -6.52 -6.59 14.86
C CYS A 119 -7.84 -6.37 15.63
N VAL A 120 -8.56 -5.30 15.28
CA VAL A 120 -9.87 -4.91 15.85
C VAL A 120 -10.96 -5.09 14.78
N ARG A 121 -12.08 -5.76 15.10
CA ARG A 121 -13.22 -5.99 14.18
C ARG A 121 -12.86 -6.79 12.93
N CYS A 122 -12.56 -8.08 13.10
CA CYS A 122 -12.31 -9.00 11.97
C CYS A 122 -13.60 -9.69 11.49
N THR A 123 -13.79 -9.79 10.16
CA THR A 123 -14.92 -10.47 9.51
C THR A 123 -14.45 -11.51 8.49
N ASP A 124 -14.92 -12.77 8.62
CA ASP A 124 -14.58 -13.87 7.71
C ASP A 124 -13.05 -14.12 7.50
N CYS A 125 -12.23 -13.88 8.53
CA CYS A 125 -10.78 -14.09 8.47
C CYS A 125 -10.33 -15.50 8.90
N VAL A 126 -9.19 -15.93 8.37
CA VAL A 126 -8.51 -17.21 8.68
C VAL A 126 -7.23 -16.92 9.48
N GLY A 127 -6.97 -17.63 10.59
CA GLY A 127 -5.71 -17.47 11.34
C GLY A 127 -5.62 -16.19 12.18
N CYS A 128 -6.67 -15.82 12.90
CA CYS A 128 -6.63 -14.67 13.82
C CYS A 128 -5.91 -15.01 15.14
N VAL A 129 -4.93 -14.17 15.53
CA VAL A 129 -4.16 -14.25 16.77
C VAL A 129 -4.29 -12.94 17.56
N GLY A 130 -4.83 -12.99 18.79
CA GLY A 130 -4.92 -11.83 19.69
C GLY A 130 -5.83 -10.69 19.21
N CYS A 131 -6.78 -10.96 18.31
CA CYS A 131 -7.71 -9.96 17.80
C CYS A 131 -8.84 -9.66 18.80
N VAL A 132 -9.39 -8.44 18.76
CA VAL A 132 -10.50 -7.97 19.61
C VAL A 132 -11.79 -7.69 18.81
N ASN A 133 -12.91 -8.26 19.26
CA ASN A 133 -14.26 -8.25 18.66
C ASN A 133 -14.36 -8.87 17.24
N CYS A 134 -14.83 -10.11 17.06
CA CYS A 134 -14.68 -10.91 15.80
C CYS A 134 -15.98 -11.56 15.28
N SER A 135 -16.22 -11.77 13.97
CA SER A 135 -17.23 -12.72 13.43
C SER A 135 -17.26 -12.87 11.87
N GLY A 136 -17.30 -14.04 11.19
CA GLY A 136 -17.42 -15.45 11.58
C GLY A 136 -16.43 -16.41 10.87
N LEU A 137 -15.78 -17.29 11.63
CA LEU A 137 -14.37 -17.70 11.42
C LEU A 137 -14.19 -19.10 10.79
N ARG A 138 -13.10 -19.35 10.05
CA ARG A 138 -12.56 -20.73 9.84
C ARG A 138 -11.03 -20.77 9.98
N GLY A 139 -10.54 -21.07 11.20
CA GLY A 139 -9.13 -21.45 11.52
C GLY A 139 -8.41 -20.59 12.58
N ALA A 140 -8.95 -20.46 13.81
CA ALA A 140 -8.53 -19.43 14.79
C ALA A 140 -7.62 -19.94 15.93
N VAL A 141 -6.61 -19.16 16.37
CA VAL A 141 -5.83 -19.43 17.60
C VAL A 141 -5.46 -18.11 18.32
N GLY A 142 -6.12 -17.82 19.46
CA GLY A 142 -5.80 -16.71 20.40
C GLY A 142 -6.85 -15.58 20.57
N LEU A 143 -8.13 -15.88 20.41
CA LEU A 143 -9.36 -15.02 20.28
C LEU A 143 -9.61 -13.98 21.40
N ARG A 144 -10.22 -12.80 21.12
CA ARG A 144 -10.96 -11.99 22.15
C ARG A 144 -12.24 -11.33 21.57
N ASP A 145 -13.42 -11.72 22.11
CA ASP A 145 -14.86 -11.44 21.80
C ASP A 145 -15.44 -11.74 20.39
N VAL A 146 -15.47 -13.05 20.09
CA VAL A 146 -15.96 -13.80 18.90
C VAL A 146 -17.44 -13.60 18.49
N HIS A 147 -17.93 -14.27 17.42
CA HIS A 147 -19.30 -14.83 17.16
C HIS A 147 -19.76 -14.82 15.67
N ALA A 148 -19.54 -15.88 14.88
CA ALA A 148 -20.49 -16.46 13.90
C ALA A 148 -19.88 -17.66 13.15
#